data_AF-A0A7M2ZT67-F1
#
_entry.id   AF-A0A7M2ZT67-F1
#
_cell.length_a   1.000
_cell.length_b   1.000
_cell.length_c   1.000
_cell.angle_alpha   90.00
_cell.angle_beta   90.00
_cell.angle_gamma   90.00
#
_symmetry.space_group_name_H-M   'P 1'
#
loop_
_entity.id
_entity.type
_entity.pdbx_description
1 polymer ?
#
loop_
_entity_poly.entity_id
_entity_poly.type
_entity_poly.pdbx_seq_one_letter_code
_entity_poly.pdbx_strand_id
1 'polypeptide(L)'
;MYGNVGLAFAIILFGIANAGQQLFCFAIVPDIIALQRARTGIAEEGAFTGLWIWGEKVGLAIGAGLSGLVLQLVGFQQGAGVQVLEQSETALYGILLMATLLPALVCLLSIPALLCSAKAMSGLGGRDHLSNKAQQSPGLSSG
;
A
#
# COMPACT_ATOMS: atom_id res chain seq x y z
N MET A 1 0.90 15.93 33.34
CA MET A 1 -0.56 16.07 33.56
C MET A 1 -1.41 16.24 32.29
N TYR A 2 -0.86 16.14 31.06
CA TYR A 2 -1.66 16.02 29.81
C TYR A 2 -1.68 14.59 29.22
N GLY A 3 -1.12 13.61 29.95
CA GLY A 3 -0.67 12.33 29.39
C GLY A 3 -1.78 11.47 28.78
N ASN A 4 -2.91 11.29 29.47
CA ASN A 4 -3.92 10.33 29.02
C ASN A 4 -4.92 10.94 28.03
N VAL A 5 -5.31 12.21 28.22
CA VAL A 5 -6.26 12.88 27.34
C VAL A 5 -5.60 13.28 26.02
N GLY A 6 -4.36 13.76 26.05
CA GLY A 6 -3.59 14.05 24.83
C GLY A 6 -3.32 12.78 24.02
N LEU A 7 -2.98 11.68 24.68
CA LEU A 7 -2.80 10.37 24.03
C LEU A 7 -4.11 9.86 23.44
N ALA A 8 -5.23 9.96 24.15
CA ALA A 8 -6.55 9.57 23.61
C ALA A 8 -6.91 10.38 22.35
N PHE A 9 -6.67 11.69 22.37
CA PHE A 9 -6.90 12.55 21.20
C PHE A 9 -6.01 12.16 20.02
N ALA A 10 -4.72 11.90 20.25
CA ALA A 10 -3.79 11.45 19.21
C ALA A 10 -4.22 10.11 18.59
N ILE A 11 -4.66 9.15 19.41
CA ILE A 11 -5.15 7.85 18.93
C ILE A 11 -6.42 8.02 18.09
N ILE A 12 -7.37 8.86 18.52
CA ILE A 12 -8.60 9.13 17.76
C ILE A 12 -8.26 9.75 16.40
N LEU A 13 -7.39 10.76 16.38
CA LEU A 13 -7.01 11.44 15.15
C LEU A 13 -6.30 10.49 14.18
N PHE A 14 -5.38 9.67 14.69
CA PHE A 14 -4.71 8.65 13.90
C PHE A 14 -5.70 7.61 13.35
N GLY A 15 -6.69 7.21 14.16
CA GLY A 15 -7.77 6.31 13.74
C GLY A 15 -8.61 6.88 12.59
N ILE A 16 -8.98 8.16 12.66
CA ILE A 16 -9.72 8.85 11.60
C ILE A 16 -8.89 8.92 10.32
N ALA A 17 -7.61 9.30 10.42
CA ALA A 17 -6.71 9.35 9.28
C ALA A 17 -6.56 7.98 8.61
N ASN A 18 -6.36 6.93 9.40
CA ASN A 18 -6.23 5.56 8.89
C ASN A 18 -7.53 5.05 8.26
N ALA A 19 -8.69 5.38 8.85
CA ALA A 19 -10.00 5.05 8.25
C ALA A 19 -10.18 5.74 6.90
N GLY A 20 -9.85 7.04 6.81
CA GLY A 20 -9.90 7.79 5.55
C GLY A 20 -8.99 7.19 4.47
N GLN A 21 -7.78 6.79 4.83
CA GLN A 21 -6.84 6.14 3.91
C GLN A 21 -7.41 4.82 3.35
N GLN A 22 -7.98 3.98 4.21
CA GLN A 22 -8.61 2.71 3.80
C GLN A 22 -9.83 2.97 2.90
N LEU A 23 -10.73 3.87 3.32
CA LEU A 23 -11.95 4.23 2.58
C LEU A 23 -11.63 4.78 1.18
N PHE A 24 -10.60 5.61 1.05
CA PHE A 24 -10.19 6.17 -0.23
C PHE A 24 -9.78 5.07 -1.22
N CYS A 25 -8.98 4.11 -0.77
CA CYS A 25 -8.59 2.97 -1.60
C CYS A 25 -9.79 2.12 -2.04
N PHE A 26 -10.75 1.87 -1.16
CA PHE A 26 -11.95 1.10 -1.54
C PHE A 26 -12.93 1.88 -2.41
N ALA A 27 -12.99 3.21 -2.28
CA ALA A 27 -13.91 4.05 -3.04
C ALA A 27 -13.52 4.20 -4.52
N ILE A 28 -12.22 4.22 -4.84
CA ILE A 28 -11.75 4.40 -6.23
C ILE A 28 -11.85 3.12 -7.07
N VAL A 29 -11.88 1.96 -6.42
CA VAL A 29 -11.84 0.65 -7.09
C VAL A 29 -13.09 0.40 -7.98
N PRO A 30 -14.32 0.62 -7.51
CA PRO A 30 -15.52 0.45 -8.34
C PRO A 30 -15.51 1.34 -9.58
N ASP A 31 -15.01 2.58 -9.48
CA ASP A 31 -14.92 3.51 -10.61
C ASP A 31 -13.97 2.99 -11.69
N ILE A 32 -12.82 2.44 -11.27
CA ILE A 32 -11.85 1.82 -12.18
C ILE A 32 -12.46 0.58 -12.84
N ILE A 33 -13.16 -0.25 -12.09
CA ILE A 33 -13.80 -1.47 -12.62
C ILE A 33 -14.91 -1.10 -13.61
N ALA A 34 -15.72 -0.08 -13.32
CA ALA A 34 -16.74 0.43 -14.22
C ALA A 34 -16.13 0.97 -15.52
N LEU A 35 -15.04 1.74 -15.43
CA LEU A 35 -14.30 2.25 -16.58
C LEU A 35 -13.70 1.11 -17.43
N GLN A 36 -13.11 0.10 -16.78
CA GLN A 36 -12.54 -1.06 -17.46
C GLN A 36 -13.64 -1.87 -18.15
N ARG A 37 -14.77 -2.12 -17.48
CA ARG A 37 -15.94 -2.80 -18.04
C ARG A 37 -16.48 -2.07 -19.28
N ALA A 38 -16.52 -0.74 -19.25
CA ALA A 38 -16.96 0.04 -20.41
C ALA A 38 -16.03 -0.10 -21.63
N ARG A 39 -14.73 -0.38 -21.42
CA ARG A 39 -13.73 -0.55 -22.48
C ARG A 39 -13.63 -1.98 -22.99
N THR A 40 -13.64 -2.97 -22.10
CA THR A 40 -13.38 -4.38 -22.43
C THR A 40 -14.64 -5.24 -22.47
N GLY A 41 -15.75 -4.77 -21.88
CA GLY A 41 -16.98 -5.53 -21.71
C GLY A 41 -16.92 -6.59 -20.59
N ILE A 42 -15.77 -6.75 -19.93
CA ILE A 42 -15.54 -7.82 -18.93
C ILE A 42 -15.58 -7.24 -17.51
N ALA A 43 -16.23 -7.97 -16.60
CA ALA A 43 -16.29 -7.67 -15.18
C ALA A 43 -15.21 -8.44 -14.39
N GLU A 44 -14.10 -7.78 -14.04
CA GLU A 44 -12.97 -8.42 -13.33
C GLU A 44 -12.94 -8.16 -11.82
N GLU A 45 -14.10 -7.96 -11.19
CA GLU A 45 -14.24 -7.64 -9.76
C GLU A 45 -13.61 -8.70 -8.84
N GLY A 46 -13.83 -9.98 -9.17
CA GLY A 46 -13.31 -11.11 -8.39
C GLY A 46 -11.80 -11.29 -8.51
N ALA A 47 -11.23 -11.06 -9.70
CA ALA A 47 -9.79 -11.13 -9.91
C ALA A 47 -9.06 -10.02 -9.15
N PHE A 48 -9.59 -8.79 -9.20
CA PHE A 48 -9.07 -7.67 -8.45
C PHE A 48 -9.09 -7.92 -6.93
N THR A 49 -10.24 -8.30 -6.39
CA THR A 49 -10.40 -8.56 -4.95
C THR A 49 -9.54 -9.74 -4.51
N GLY A 50 -9.41 -10.78 -5.34
CA GLY A 50 -8.53 -11.92 -5.08
C GLY A 50 -7.05 -11.52 -4.98
N LEU A 51 -6.57 -10.70 -5.90
CA LEU A 51 -5.19 -10.20 -5.87
C LEU A 51 -4.92 -9.30 -4.67
N TRP A 52 -5.89 -8.45 -4.32
CA TRP A 52 -5.82 -7.59 -3.13
C TRP A 52 -5.59 -8.41 -1.86
N ILE A 53 -6.49 -9.35 -1.58
CA ILE A 53 -6.45 -10.17 -0.35
C ILE A 53 -5.20 -11.05 -0.33
N TRP A 54 -4.81 -11.61 -1.49
CA TRP A 54 -3.57 -12.37 -1.59
C TRP A 54 -2.35 -11.51 -1.23
N GLY A 55 -2.28 -10.28 -1.77
CA GLY A 55 -1.23 -9.32 -1.46
C GLY A 55 -1.17 -8.98 0.03
N GLU A 56 -2.32 -8.72 0.66
CA GLU A 56 -2.40 -8.50 2.10
C GLU A 56 -1.86 -9.68 2.90
N LYS A 57 -2.24 -10.91 2.55
CA LYS A 57 -1.77 -12.12 3.24
C LYS A 57 -0.27 -12.33 3.09
N VAL A 58 0.27 -12.14 1.89
CA VAL A 58 1.71 -12.23 1.63
C VAL A 58 2.45 -11.16 2.42
N GLY A 59 1.95 -9.92 2.43
CA GLY A 59 2.51 -8.82 3.21
C GLY A 59 2.52 -9.12 4.72
N LEU A 60 1.41 -9.62 5.26
CA LEU A 60 1.31 -10.02 6.66
C LEU A 60 2.26 -11.18 7.01
N ALA A 61 2.38 -12.18 6.14
CA ALA A 61 3.28 -13.30 6.35
C ALA A 61 4.75 -12.87 6.35
N ILE A 62 5.15 -12.03 5.38
CA ILE A 62 6.51 -11.47 5.31
C ILE A 62 6.77 -10.56 6.51
N GLY A 63 5.82 -9.70 6.89
CA GLY A 63 5.95 -8.81 8.04
C GLY A 63 6.13 -9.57 9.35
N ALA A 64 5.31 -10.59 9.58
CA ALA A 64 5.44 -11.48 10.73
C ALA A 64 6.80 -12.20 10.74
N GLY A 65 7.22 -12.77 9.61
CA GLY A 65 8.51 -13.45 9.48
C GLY A 65 9.71 -12.53 9.77
N LEU A 66 9.73 -11.33 9.18
CA LEU A 66 10.79 -10.35 9.40
C LEU A 66 10.81 -9.85 10.85
N SER A 67 9.64 -9.58 11.42
CA SER A 67 9.55 -9.15 12.82
C SER A 67 10.10 -10.23 13.77
N GLY A 68 9.80 -11.51 13.54
CA GLY A 68 10.37 -12.62 14.31
C GLY A 68 11.89 -12.74 14.21
N LEU A 69 12.48 -12.47 13.05
CA LEU A 69 13.94 -12.44 12.88
C LEU A 69 14.57 -11.28 13.64
N VAL A 70 13.99 -10.08 13.55
CA VAL A 70 14.49 -8.91 14.27
C VAL A 70 14.41 -9.13 15.78
N LEU A 71 13.30 -9.67 16.28
CA LEU A 71 13.13 -9.99 17.70
C LEU A 71 14.19 -10.98 18.21
N GLN A 72 14.53 -12.00 17.42
CA GLN A 72 15.63 -12.92 17.75
C GLN A 72 16.98 -12.21 17.82
N LEU A 73 17.27 -11.30 16.87
CA LEU A 73 18.54 -10.58 16.80
C LEU A 73 18.73 -9.57 17.95
N VAL A 74 17.65 -8.91 18.38
CA VAL A 74 17.70 -7.92 19.47
C VAL A 74 17.66 -8.57 20.86
N GLY A 75 17.62 -9.92 20.93
CA GLY A 75 17.64 -10.67 22.17
C GLY A 75 16.34 -10.54 22.97
N PHE A 76 15.20 -10.43 22.28
CA PHE A 76 13.88 -10.35 22.93
C PHE A 76 13.66 -11.57 23.84
N GLN A 77 13.42 -11.31 25.13
CA GLN A 77 13.11 -12.36 26.11
C GLN A 77 11.60 -12.41 26.35
N GLN A 78 10.99 -13.52 25.94
CA GLN A 78 9.57 -13.74 26.16
C GLN A 78 9.33 -14.21 27.60
N GLY A 79 8.49 -13.48 28.34
CA GLY A 79 8.07 -13.91 29.67
C GLY A 79 7.24 -15.18 29.65
N ALA A 80 7.41 -16.02 30.69
CA ALA A 80 6.59 -17.21 30.89
C ALA A 80 5.42 -16.89 31.82
N GLY A 81 4.19 -17.02 31.30
CA GLY A 81 2.96 -16.86 32.10
C GLY A 81 2.68 -15.41 32.51
N VAL A 82 2.56 -15.16 33.81
CA VAL A 82 2.20 -13.84 34.38
C VAL A 82 3.44 -13.01 34.76
N GLN A 83 4.66 -13.55 34.57
CA GLN A 83 5.87 -12.81 34.89
C GLN A 83 6.20 -11.79 33.80
N VAL A 84 6.06 -10.51 34.15
CA VAL A 84 6.58 -9.40 33.35
C VAL A 84 8.10 -9.36 33.56
N LEU A 85 8.86 -9.84 32.57
CA LEU A 85 10.31 -9.63 32.54
C LEU A 85 10.61 -8.19 32.13
N GLU A 86 11.48 -7.51 32.88
CA GLU A 86 12.08 -6.27 32.41
C GLU A 86 12.94 -6.54 31.18
N GLN A 87 12.52 -5.97 30.05
CA GLN A 87 13.25 -6.08 28.80
C GLN A 87 14.44 -5.13 28.82
N SER A 88 15.57 -5.58 28.27
CA SER A 88 16.73 -4.72 28.04
C SER A 88 16.36 -3.51 27.20
N GLU A 89 16.95 -2.36 27.49
CA GLU A 89 16.76 -1.11 26.75
C GLU A 89 17.02 -1.32 25.25
N THR A 90 18.00 -2.14 24.89
CA THR A 90 18.32 -2.51 23.51
C THR A 90 17.18 -3.24 22.79
N ALA A 91 16.43 -4.10 23.50
CA ALA A 91 15.30 -4.81 22.92
C ALA A 91 14.12 -3.86 22.68
N LEU A 92 13.85 -2.95 23.62
CA LEU A 92 12.82 -1.91 23.48
C LEU A 92 13.11 -0.96 22.30
N TYR A 93 14.35 -0.45 22.20
CA TYR A 93 14.78 0.35 21.06
C TYR A 93 14.72 -0.43 19.75
N GLY A 94 15.09 -1.71 19.75
CA GLY A 94 14.98 -2.60 18.60
C GLY A 94 13.54 -2.73 18.08
N ILE A 95 12.56 -2.89 18.98
CA ILE A 95 11.14 -2.96 18.64
C ILE A 95 10.63 -1.62 18.11
N LEU A 96 11.01 -0.50 18.73
CA LEU A 96 10.63 0.83 18.25
C LEU A 96 11.18 1.12 16.86
N LEU A 97 12.46 0.78 16.63
CA LEU A 97 13.10 0.93 15.34
C LEU A 97 12.46 0.03 14.30
N MET A 98 12.16 -1.23 14.60
CA MET A 98 11.52 -2.11 13.61
C MET A 98 10.10 -1.64 13.28
N ALA A 99 9.32 -1.17 14.26
CA ALA A 99 7.97 -0.67 14.05
C ALA A 99 7.93 0.61 13.19
N THR A 100 9.05 1.34 13.10
CA THR A 100 9.14 2.60 12.34
C THR A 100 9.88 2.42 11.03
N LEU A 101 11.07 1.82 11.08
CA LEU A 101 11.99 1.67 9.96
C LEU A 101 11.49 0.62 8.97
N LEU A 102 10.93 -0.49 9.44
CA LEU A 102 10.47 -1.56 8.54
C LEU A 102 9.29 -1.07 7.67
N PRO A 103 8.21 -0.46 8.21
CA PRO A 103 7.16 0.10 7.37
C PRO A 103 7.68 1.23 6.46
N ALA A 104 8.56 2.10 6.96
CA ALA A 104 9.13 3.19 6.16
C ALA A 104 9.91 2.67 4.95
N LEU A 105 10.73 1.64 5.11
CA LEU A 105 11.47 1.02 4.01
C LEU A 105 10.53 0.36 2.99
N VAL A 106 9.50 -0.34 3.45
CA VAL A 106 8.48 -0.93 2.56
C VAL A 106 7.76 0.15 1.74
N CYS A 107 7.38 1.27 2.38
CA CYS A 107 6.80 2.41 1.67
C CYS A 107 7.78 3.01 0.66
N LEU A 108 9.06 3.16 1.02
CA LEU A 108 10.08 3.69 0.12
C LEU A 108 10.28 2.78 -1.10
N LEU A 109 10.28 1.47 -0.90
CA LEU A 109 10.38 0.45 -1.96
C LEU A 109 9.14 0.41 -2.86
N SER A 110 8.00 0.93 -2.41
CA SER A 110 6.80 1.06 -3.24
C SER A 110 6.90 2.19 -4.28
N ILE A 111 7.69 3.24 -3.99
CA ILE A 111 7.81 4.43 -4.85
C ILE A 111 8.28 4.07 -6.28
N PRO A 112 9.33 3.26 -6.51
CA PRO A 112 9.72 2.85 -7.86
C PRO A 112 8.61 2.15 -8.64
N ALA A 113 7.82 1.29 -7.98
CA ALA A 113 6.73 0.57 -8.61
C ALA A 113 5.61 1.52 -9.07
N LEU A 114 5.25 2.49 -8.22
CA LEU A 114 4.27 3.54 -8.55
C LEU A 114 4.77 4.49 -9.65
N LEU A 115 6.05 4.86 -9.64
CA LEU A 115 6.64 5.70 -10.69
C LEU A 115 6.70 4.97 -12.03
N CYS A 116 6.97 3.66 -12.03
CA CYS A 116 6.96 2.85 -13.23
C CYS A 116 5.56 2.75 -13.85
N SER A 117 4.52 2.52 -13.02
CA SER A 117 3.14 2.45 -13.50
C SER A 117 2.64 3.80 -14.03
N ALA A 118 2.97 4.91 -13.36
CA ALA A 118 2.65 6.25 -13.84
C ALA A 118 3.29 6.56 -15.19
N LYS A 119 4.57 6.21 -15.38
CA LYS A 119 5.26 6.36 -16.66
C LYS A 119 4.64 5.51 -17.76
N ALA A 120 4.31 4.25 -17.47
CA ALA A 120 3.67 3.36 -18.44
C ALA A 120 2.32 3.90 -18.94
N MET A 121 1.49 4.46 -18.05
CA MET A 121 0.21 5.07 -18.43
C MET A 121 0.38 6.34 -19.27
N SER A 122 1.39 7.16 -18.97
CA SER A 122 1.68 8.37 -19.76
C SER A 122 2.06 8.04 -21.22
N GLY A 123 2.72 6.91 -21.46
CA GLY A 123 3.09 6.45 -22.79
C GLY A 123 1.92 5.95 -23.64
N LEU A 124 0.84 5.47 -23.02
CA LEU A 124 -0.37 4.99 -23.71
C LEU A 124 -1.26 6.14 -24.18
N GLY A 125 -1.47 7.14 -23.31
CA GLY A 125 -2.18 8.37 -23.70
C GLY A 125 -1.49 9.10 -24.87
N GLY A 126 -0.18 8.88 -25.01
CA GLY A 126 0.68 9.24 -26.14
C GLY A 126 0.26 8.71 -27.52
N ARG A 127 -0.21 7.47 -27.56
CA ARG A 127 -0.40 6.71 -28.81
C ARG A 127 -1.81 6.87 -29.36
N ASP A 128 -2.79 7.03 -28.48
CA ASP A 128 -4.20 7.15 -28.84
C ASP A 128 -4.48 8.46 -29.60
N HIS A 129 -3.83 9.56 -29.22
CA HIS A 129 -4.00 10.84 -29.91
C HIS A 129 -3.32 10.88 -31.29
N LEU A 130 -2.24 10.11 -31.49
CA LEU A 130 -1.59 9.97 -32.80
C LEU A 130 -2.43 9.10 -33.73
N SER A 131 -3.02 8.01 -33.22
CA SER A 131 -3.96 7.17 -33.98
C SER A 131 -5.20 7.96 -34.41
N ASN A 132 -5.78 8.74 -33.49
CA ASN A 132 -6.94 9.59 -33.78
C ASN A 132 -6.62 10.67 -34.83
N LYS A 133 -5.46 11.34 -34.72
CA LYS A 133 -5.01 12.31 -35.73
C LYS A 133 -4.70 11.67 -37.09
N ALA A 134 -4.12 10.47 -37.12
CA ALA A 134 -3.83 9.76 -38.36
C ALA A 134 -5.11 9.29 -39.09
N GLN A 135 -6.16 8.91 -38.35
CA GLN A 135 -7.47 8.59 -38.91
C GLN A 135 -8.24 9.84 -39.38
N GLN A 136 -7.95 11.00 -38.80
CA GLN A 136 -8.55 12.28 -39.19
C GLN A 136 -7.83 12.99 -40.35
N SER A 137 -6.67 12.52 -40.81
CA SER A 137 -6.08 13.03 -42.06
C SER A 137 -6.90 12.46 -43.21
N PRO A 138 -7.83 13.24 -43.81
CA PRO A 138 -8.56 12.79 -44.98
C PRO A 138 -7.51 12.62 -46.07
N GLY A 139 -7.65 11.58 -46.89
CA GLY A 139 -6.68 11.27 -47.93
C GLY A 139 -6.22 12.55 -48.64
N LEU A 140 -4.91 12.73 -48.73
CA LEU A 140 -4.28 13.37 -49.87
C LEU A 140 -4.66 12.54 -51.10
N SER A 141 -5.91 12.68 -51.49
CA SER A 141 -6.48 12.25 -52.75
C SER A 141 -6.11 13.33 -53.76
N SER A 142 -5.45 12.88 -54.81
CA SER A 142 -5.41 13.51 -56.13
C SER A 142 -4.49 14.71 -56.29
N GLY A 143 -3.28 14.41 -56.79
CA GLY A 143 -2.54 15.21 -57.75
C GLY A 143 -1.87 14.24 -58.72
#